data_AF-A0A7S0QXJ7-F1
#
_entry.id   AF-A0A7S0QXJ7-F1
#
_cell.length_a   1.000
_cell.length_b   1.000
_cell.length_c   1.000
_cell.angle_alpha   90.00
_cell.angle_beta   90.00
_cell.angle_gamma   90.00
#
_symmetry.space_group_name_H-M   'P 1'
#
loop_
_entity.id
_entity.type
_entity.pdbx_description
1 polymer ?
#
loop_
_entity_poly.entity_id
_entity_poly.type
_entity_poly.pdbx_seq_one_letter_code
_entity_poly.pdbx_strand_id
1 'polypeptide(L)'
;MRSALGMALALGRSLVLPPLWCGVDRVWFPHRGVFPGSQLTLPFQCPVDHVIEIQRFVTTEPKFKVLEHSFLDNPRVDPQWKQSQVDVYPGIDLQWGANASAVRAALGKHAQRNVLRFESVIERTKDGGHRDVFRGFDDPGESNMFEQRLMHAGGVWGTAMSRPGHVHYDFFADRVPWTDKLRRFRNTTWTIAPGEQSFGSKIKG
;
A
#
# COMPACT_ATOMS: atom_id res chain seq x y z
N MET A 1 2.52 2.46 1.71
CA MET A 1 2.42 0.98 1.70
C MET A 1 3.73 0.32 1.27
N ARG A 2 4.34 0.70 0.14
CA ARG A 2 5.63 0.16 -0.33
C ARG A 2 6.72 0.16 0.75
N SER A 3 6.94 1.28 1.41
CA SER A 3 7.98 1.42 2.45
C SER A 3 7.80 0.44 3.60
N ALA A 4 6.58 0.36 4.13
CA ALA A 4 6.22 -0.56 5.21
C ALA A 4 6.49 -2.03 4.81
N LEU A 5 6.13 -2.39 3.57
CA LEU A 5 6.37 -3.73 3.03
C LEU A 5 7.87 -4.02 2.87
N GLY A 6 8.64 -3.05 2.39
CA GLY A 6 10.09 -3.17 2.25
C GLY A 6 10.78 -3.36 3.61
N MET A 7 10.37 -2.60 4.62
CA MET A 7 10.87 -2.75 5.99
C MET A 7 10.51 -4.10 6.61
N ALA A 8 9.24 -4.52 6.47
CA ALA A 8 8.78 -5.81 6.96
C ALA A 8 9.55 -6.97 6.33
N LEU A 9 9.81 -6.87 5.01
CA LEU A 9 10.63 -7.84 4.30
C LEU A 9 12.09 -7.81 4.77
N ALA A 10 12.70 -6.63 4.91
CA ALA A 10 14.08 -6.49 5.40
C ALA A 10 14.28 -7.09 6.80
N LEU A 11 13.25 -7.04 7.65
CA LEU A 11 13.25 -7.55 9.02
C LEU A 11 12.74 -8.99 9.13
N GLY A 12 12.13 -9.56 8.08
CA GLY A 12 11.48 -10.87 8.12
C GLY A 12 10.20 -10.94 8.98
N ARG A 13 9.57 -9.78 9.25
CA ARG A 13 8.43 -9.61 10.18
C ARG A 13 7.09 -9.54 9.46
N SER A 14 6.03 -9.86 10.19
CA SER A 14 4.65 -9.66 9.74
C SER A 14 4.28 -8.17 9.81
N LEU A 15 3.62 -7.65 8.78
CA LEU A 15 3.13 -6.27 8.71
C LEU A 15 1.62 -6.23 8.91
N VAL A 16 1.15 -5.50 9.93
CA VAL A 16 -0.24 -5.06 10.00
C VAL A 16 -0.41 -3.89 9.04
N LEU A 17 -1.26 -4.08 8.02
CA LEU A 17 -1.58 -3.03 7.06
C LEU A 17 -2.44 -1.95 7.73
N PRO A 18 -2.32 -0.68 7.30
CA PRO A 18 -3.28 0.34 7.72
C PRO A 18 -4.67 0.03 7.13
N PRO A 19 -5.75 0.59 7.70
CA PRO A 19 -7.06 0.58 7.06
C PRO A 19 -6.94 1.16 5.64
N LEU A 20 -7.45 0.43 4.65
CA LEU A 20 -7.42 0.84 3.25
C LEU A 20 -8.73 1.54 2.92
N TRP A 21 -8.65 2.67 2.24
CA TRP A 21 -9.82 3.44 1.80
C TRP A 21 -9.90 3.42 0.29
N CYS A 22 -11.02 2.92 -0.23
CA CYS A 22 -11.25 2.81 -1.66
C CYS A 22 -12.28 3.85 -2.11
N GLY A 23 -11.93 4.59 -3.17
CA GLY A 23 -12.84 5.51 -3.86
C GLY A 23 -13.63 4.86 -5.00
N VAL A 24 -13.39 3.58 -5.26
CA VAL A 24 -14.07 2.79 -6.29
C VAL A 24 -14.13 1.32 -5.89
N ASP A 25 -15.25 0.69 -6.18
CA ASP A 25 -15.49 -0.73 -6.02
C ASP A 25 -14.75 -1.55 -7.09
N ARG A 26 -14.36 -2.78 -6.78
CA ARG A 26 -13.57 -3.63 -7.66
C ARG A 26 -14.52 -4.50 -8.47
N VAL A 27 -14.80 -4.07 -9.69
CA VAL A 27 -15.72 -4.77 -10.58
C VAL A 27 -15.11 -4.96 -11.98
N TRP A 28 -15.44 -6.07 -12.64
CA TRP A 28 -14.90 -6.43 -13.96
C TRP A 28 -15.60 -5.73 -15.13
N PHE A 29 -16.64 -4.94 -14.87
CA PHE A 29 -17.38 -4.18 -15.88
C PHE A 29 -17.40 -2.68 -15.51
N PRO A 30 -17.60 -1.77 -16.47
CA PRO A 30 -17.64 -0.34 -16.19
C PRO A 30 -18.81 0.06 -15.28
N HIS A 31 -18.54 0.87 -14.24
CA HIS A 31 -19.56 1.27 -13.24
C HIS A 31 -19.27 2.66 -12.66
N ARG A 32 -20.25 3.29 -12.00
CA ARG A 32 -20.14 4.66 -11.45
C ARG A 32 -19.39 4.74 -10.12
N GLY A 33 -18.41 3.88 -9.89
CA GLY A 33 -17.67 3.85 -8.63
C GLY A 33 -18.17 2.81 -7.63
N VAL A 34 -19.44 2.42 -7.65
CA VAL A 34 -20.00 1.35 -6.78
C VAL A 34 -20.67 0.25 -7.62
N PHE A 35 -20.73 -0.98 -7.11
CA PHE A 35 -21.49 -2.05 -7.76
C PHE A 35 -22.98 -1.68 -7.87
N PRO A 36 -23.64 -1.88 -9.04
CA PRO A 36 -25.06 -1.54 -9.21
C PRO A 36 -25.96 -2.24 -8.19
N GLY A 37 -26.81 -1.46 -7.51
CA GLY A 37 -27.69 -1.95 -6.45
C GLY A 37 -27.04 -2.10 -5.07
N SER A 38 -25.74 -1.81 -4.95
CA SER A 38 -25.06 -1.75 -3.66
C SER A 38 -25.46 -0.50 -2.86
N GLN A 39 -25.48 -0.62 -1.53
CA GLN A 39 -25.68 0.50 -0.60
C GLN A 39 -24.35 1.13 -0.15
N LEU A 40 -23.23 0.74 -0.78
CA LEU A 40 -21.91 1.23 -0.44
C LEU A 40 -21.78 2.74 -0.66
N THR A 41 -21.25 3.45 0.35
CA THR A 41 -20.95 4.89 0.26
C THR A 41 -19.46 5.09 0.09
N LEU A 42 -19.06 5.94 -0.86
CA LEU A 42 -17.66 6.23 -1.15
C LEU A 42 -17.15 7.46 -0.34
N PRO A 43 -15.88 7.48 0.10
CA PRO A 43 -14.98 6.33 0.14
C PRO A 43 -15.42 5.34 1.22
N PHE A 44 -15.11 4.06 1.02
CA PHE A 44 -15.36 3.02 2.01
C PHE A 44 -14.04 2.39 2.44
N GLN A 45 -14.04 1.82 3.64
CA GLN A 45 -12.94 0.99 4.11
C GLN A 45 -13.00 -0.36 3.39
N CYS A 46 -12.02 -0.62 2.53
CA CYS A 46 -12.00 -1.80 1.67
C CYS A 46 -11.10 -2.91 2.25
N PRO A 47 -11.45 -4.17 2.03
CA PRO A 47 -10.61 -5.28 2.47
C PRO A 47 -9.32 -5.34 1.65
N VAL A 48 -8.30 -6.05 2.17
CA VAL A 48 -6.95 -6.07 1.56
C VAL A 48 -6.95 -6.65 0.15
N ASP A 49 -7.77 -7.67 -0.11
CA ASP A 49 -7.93 -8.31 -1.43
C ASP A 49 -8.57 -7.39 -2.48
N HIS A 50 -9.19 -6.30 -2.03
CA HIS A 50 -9.69 -5.25 -2.92
C HIS A 50 -8.54 -4.47 -3.57
N VAL A 51 -7.41 -4.34 -2.88
CA VAL A 51 -6.26 -3.51 -3.29
C VAL A 51 -5.07 -4.36 -3.73
N ILE A 52 -4.88 -5.52 -3.12
CA ILE A 52 -3.76 -6.42 -3.32
C ILE A 52 -4.28 -7.73 -3.93
N GLU A 53 -3.66 -8.19 -5.02
CA GLU A 53 -3.90 -9.53 -5.57
C GLU A 53 -3.27 -10.58 -4.64
N ILE A 54 -3.97 -10.97 -3.56
CA ILE A 54 -3.44 -11.86 -2.50
C ILE A 54 -2.84 -13.14 -3.08
N GLN A 55 -3.47 -13.72 -4.11
CA GLN A 55 -2.95 -14.91 -4.79
C GLN A 55 -1.53 -14.67 -5.31
N ARG A 56 -1.27 -13.56 -5.99
CA ARG A 56 0.07 -13.22 -6.49
C ARG A 56 1.00 -12.79 -5.37
N PHE A 57 0.45 -12.10 -4.37
CA PHE A 57 1.19 -11.54 -3.25
C PHE A 57 1.77 -12.60 -2.31
N VAL A 58 1.05 -13.71 -2.10
CA VAL A 58 1.45 -14.81 -1.21
C VAL A 58 2.25 -15.88 -1.95
N THR A 59 1.98 -16.10 -3.25
CA THR A 59 2.63 -17.18 -4.03
C THR A 59 3.98 -16.77 -4.64
N THR A 60 4.31 -15.48 -4.71
CA THR A 60 5.61 -15.03 -5.20
C THR A 60 6.61 -14.91 -4.04
N GLU A 61 7.69 -15.70 -4.07
CA GLU A 61 8.69 -15.72 -2.99
C GLU A 61 9.61 -14.49 -3.00
N PRO A 62 10.02 -13.95 -1.83
CA PRO A 62 9.68 -14.39 -0.47
C PRO A 62 8.32 -13.84 -0.03
N LYS A 63 7.61 -14.71 0.69
CA LYS A 63 6.23 -14.58 1.12
C LYS A 63 6.09 -13.34 2.02
N PHE A 64 5.52 -12.26 1.50
CA PHE A 64 5.12 -11.13 2.34
C PHE A 64 4.15 -11.64 3.41
N LYS A 65 4.49 -11.41 4.68
CA LYS A 65 3.61 -11.73 5.80
C LYS A 65 2.79 -10.49 6.10
N VAL A 66 1.58 -10.39 5.55
CA VAL A 66 0.68 -9.27 5.84
C VAL A 66 -0.50 -9.71 6.67
N LEU A 67 -0.90 -8.85 7.58
CA LEU A 67 -2.07 -8.96 8.42
C LEU A 67 -3.00 -7.80 8.07
N GLU A 68 -4.30 -8.08 7.99
CA GLU A 68 -5.32 -7.05 7.80
C GLU A 68 -5.35 -6.10 9.01
N HIS A 69 -5.82 -4.86 8.81
CA HIS A 69 -5.69 -3.80 9.80
C HIS A 69 -6.39 -4.15 11.14
N SER A 70 -7.48 -4.90 11.09
CA SER A 70 -8.26 -5.32 12.26
C SER A 70 -7.80 -6.64 12.88
N PHE A 71 -6.75 -7.28 12.33
CA PHE A 71 -6.34 -8.62 12.74
C PHE A 71 -6.08 -8.72 14.25
N LEU A 72 -5.33 -7.78 14.83
CA LEU A 72 -5.00 -7.77 16.26
C LEU A 72 -6.16 -7.34 17.19
N ASP A 73 -7.26 -6.88 16.62
CA ASP A 73 -8.48 -6.50 17.35
C ASP A 73 -9.46 -7.68 17.49
N ASN A 74 -9.26 -8.75 16.70
CA ASN A 74 -10.08 -9.95 16.79
C ASN A 74 -9.82 -10.67 18.13
N PRO A 75 -10.85 -10.86 18.99
CA PRO A 75 -10.67 -11.47 20.31
C PRO A 75 -10.25 -12.94 20.26
N ARG A 76 -10.28 -13.57 19.08
CA ARG A 76 -9.84 -14.95 18.87
C ARG A 76 -8.36 -15.08 18.50
N VAL A 77 -7.67 -13.96 18.24
CA VAL A 77 -6.23 -13.99 17.97
C VAL A 77 -5.48 -14.31 19.25
N ASP A 78 -4.50 -15.20 19.15
CA ASP A 78 -3.63 -15.55 20.27
C ASP A 78 -2.96 -14.26 20.82
N PRO A 79 -3.11 -13.97 22.12
CA PRO A 79 -2.54 -12.79 22.76
C PRO A 79 -1.04 -12.59 22.50
N GLN A 80 -0.28 -13.66 22.22
CA GLN A 80 1.13 -13.58 21.87
C GLN A 80 1.39 -12.72 20.63
N TRP A 81 0.48 -12.68 19.65
CA TRP A 81 0.64 -11.83 18.45
C TRP A 81 0.57 -10.35 18.81
N LYS A 82 -0.39 -9.97 19.65
CA LYS A 82 -0.54 -8.60 20.14
C LYS A 82 0.65 -8.18 21.01
N GLN A 83 1.14 -9.10 21.84
CA GLN A 83 2.36 -8.89 22.64
C GLN A 83 3.63 -8.82 21.79
N SER A 84 3.62 -9.36 20.56
CA SER A 84 4.76 -9.32 19.62
C SER A 84 4.75 -8.09 18.72
N GLN A 85 3.80 -7.17 18.89
CA GLN A 85 3.69 -5.93 18.13
C GLN A 85 4.78 -4.92 18.53
N VAL A 86 5.25 -4.17 17.52
CA VAL A 86 6.01 -2.93 17.64
C VAL A 86 5.37 -1.89 16.73
N ASP A 87 5.05 -0.75 17.32
CA ASP A 87 4.69 0.46 16.59
C ASP A 87 5.98 1.19 16.21
N VAL A 88 6.14 1.51 14.92
CA VAL A 88 7.33 2.20 14.40
C VAL A 88 6.94 3.60 13.94
N TYR A 89 7.67 4.59 14.43
CA TYR A 89 7.45 5.99 14.12
C TYR A 89 8.62 6.56 13.28
N PRO A 90 8.44 6.76 11.96
CA PRO A 90 9.45 7.44 11.13
C PRO A 90 9.79 8.83 11.65
N GLY A 91 11.07 9.21 11.56
CA GLY A 91 11.60 10.46 12.11
C GLY A 91 11.92 10.40 13.62
N ILE A 92 11.40 9.41 14.35
CA ILE A 92 11.70 9.18 15.78
C ILE A 92 12.52 7.91 15.94
N ASP A 93 11.95 6.76 15.59
CA ASP A 93 12.61 5.45 15.69
C ASP A 93 13.54 5.16 14.52
N LEU A 94 13.28 5.77 13.37
CA LEU A 94 13.98 5.49 12.13
C LEU A 94 14.16 6.75 11.30
N GLN A 95 15.37 6.98 10.81
CA GLN A 95 15.65 8.09 9.91
C GLN A 95 14.94 7.93 8.57
N TRP A 96 14.52 9.05 7.98
CA TRP A 96 14.00 9.09 6.62
C TRP A 96 15.05 8.59 5.63
N GLY A 97 14.63 7.81 4.63
CA GLY A 97 15.53 7.24 3.63
C GLY A 97 16.45 6.13 4.15
N ALA A 98 16.05 5.38 5.18
CA ALA A 98 16.83 4.25 5.69
C ALA A 98 16.90 3.10 4.66
N ASN A 99 18.07 2.45 4.55
CA ASN A 99 18.21 1.16 3.85
C ASN A 99 17.92 -0.01 4.79
N ALA A 100 17.85 -1.23 4.23
CA ALA A 100 17.63 -2.45 5.00
C ALA A 100 18.58 -2.61 6.20
N SER A 101 19.88 -2.36 6.05
CA SER A 101 20.83 -2.42 7.16
C SER A 101 20.55 -1.40 8.27
N ALA A 102 20.24 -0.16 7.93
CA ALA A 102 19.86 0.86 8.92
C ALA A 102 18.56 0.51 9.64
N VAL A 103 17.57 -0.04 8.92
CA VAL A 103 16.32 -0.53 9.52
C VAL A 103 16.58 -1.66 10.52
N ARG A 104 17.41 -2.65 10.14
CA ARG A 104 17.79 -3.75 11.03
C ARG A 104 18.53 -3.27 12.27
N ALA A 105 19.44 -2.31 12.12
CA ALA A 105 20.15 -1.72 13.24
C ALA A 105 19.21 -0.97 14.19
N ALA A 106 18.35 -0.09 13.67
CA ALA A 106 17.43 0.72 14.47
C ALA A 106 16.39 -0.12 15.22
N LEU A 107 15.85 -1.15 14.57
CA LEU A 107 14.79 -2.01 15.14
C LEU A 107 15.34 -3.31 15.77
N GLY A 108 16.67 -3.44 15.86
CA GLY A 108 17.35 -4.54 16.54
C GLY A 108 17.04 -4.61 18.03
N LYS A 109 16.80 -3.45 18.67
CA LYS A 109 16.30 -3.35 20.06
C LYS A 109 14.98 -4.10 20.29
N HIS A 110 14.24 -4.39 19.21
CA HIS A 110 12.98 -5.13 19.22
C HIS A 110 13.09 -6.48 18.50
N ALA A 111 14.25 -7.15 18.52
CA ALA A 111 14.48 -8.42 17.82
C ALA A 111 13.46 -9.53 18.17
N GLN A 112 12.92 -9.52 19.39
CA GLN A 112 11.94 -10.50 19.88
C GLN A 112 10.50 -10.25 19.36
N ARG A 113 10.29 -9.16 18.62
CA ARG A 113 8.97 -8.70 18.18
C ARG A 113 8.79 -8.98 16.69
N ASN A 114 7.80 -9.79 16.35
CA ASN A 114 7.59 -10.33 15.02
C ASN A 114 6.52 -9.60 14.21
N VAL A 115 5.79 -8.67 14.84
CA VAL A 115 4.70 -7.92 14.20
C VAL A 115 5.04 -6.44 14.16
N LEU A 116 4.99 -5.86 12.97
CA LEU A 116 5.17 -4.44 12.73
C LEU A 116 3.83 -3.79 12.46
N ARG A 117 3.62 -2.64 13.08
CA ARG A 117 2.54 -1.72 12.74
C ARG A 117 3.15 -0.34 12.54
N PHE A 118 2.62 0.38 11.57
CA PHE A 118 3.02 1.75 11.29
C PHE A 118 1.78 2.63 11.39
N GLU A 119 1.88 3.70 12.16
CA GLU A 119 0.82 4.71 12.24
C GLU A 119 0.86 5.62 11.00
N SER A 120 2.06 5.99 10.57
CA SER A 120 2.32 6.62 9.27
C SER A 120 3.70 6.20 8.75
N VAL A 121 3.83 6.07 7.42
CA VAL A 121 5.11 5.79 6.74
C VAL A 121 5.52 6.86 5.73
N ILE A 122 4.72 7.92 5.60
CA ILE A 122 4.96 9.04 4.69
C ILE A 122 4.76 10.33 5.47
N GLU A 123 5.75 11.21 5.41
CA GLU A 123 5.60 12.60 5.83
C GLU A 123 5.47 13.48 4.59
N ARG A 124 4.40 14.28 4.54
CA ARG A 124 4.26 15.34 3.54
C ARG A 124 5.17 16.50 3.92
N THR A 125 6.10 16.84 3.06
CA THR A 125 7.03 17.94 3.31
C THR A 125 6.37 19.28 3.01
N LYS A 126 6.93 20.37 3.58
CA LYS A 126 6.37 21.73 3.47
C LYS A 126 6.29 22.25 2.03
N ASP A 127 7.15 21.75 1.16
CA ASP A 127 7.21 22.03 -0.29
C ASP A 127 6.24 21.15 -1.12
N GLY A 128 5.39 20.36 -0.46
CA GLY A 128 4.42 19.49 -1.13
C GLY A 128 5.00 18.16 -1.63
N GLY A 129 6.30 17.90 -1.37
CA GLY A 129 6.92 16.60 -1.57
C GLY A 129 6.50 15.57 -0.53
N HIS A 130 7.10 14.39 -0.61
CA HIS A 130 6.97 13.32 0.37
C HIS A 130 8.35 12.78 0.72
N ARG A 131 8.57 12.49 2.00
CA ARG A 131 9.74 11.71 2.44
C ARG A 131 9.31 10.27 2.63
N ASP A 132 10.10 9.38 2.04
CA ASP A 132 9.96 7.96 2.23
C ASP A 132 10.88 7.48 3.36
N VAL A 133 10.34 6.67 4.27
CA VAL A 133 11.12 6.08 5.36
C VAL A 133 12.09 4.99 4.87
N PHE A 134 11.76 4.28 3.78
CA PHE A 134 12.54 3.12 3.32
C PHE A 134 12.99 3.24 1.86
N ARG A 135 14.28 3.58 1.67
CA ARG A 135 14.83 3.80 0.32
C ARG A 135 15.02 2.51 -0.48
N GLY A 136 15.26 1.38 0.19
CA GLY A 136 15.52 0.10 -0.48
C GLY A 136 16.48 -0.81 0.29
N PHE A 137 16.87 -1.90 -0.37
CA PHE A 137 17.81 -2.89 0.14
C PHE A 137 19.24 -2.50 -0.21
N ASP A 138 20.19 -2.96 0.60
CA ASP A 138 21.61 -2.71 0.36
C ASP A 138 22.10 -3.42 -0.91
N ASP A 139 21.58 -4.63 -1.16
CA ASP A 139 21.79 -5.35 -2.40
C ASP A 139 20.83 -4.88 -3.51
N PRO A 140 21.34 -4.47 -4.68
CA PRO A 140 20.50 -4.08 -5.81
C PRO A 140 19.62 -5.22 -6.33
N GLY A 141 20.07 -6.47 -6.23
CA GLY A 141 19.30 -7.65 -6.61
C GLY A 141 18.04 -7.82 -5.74
N GLU A 142 18.19 -7.71 -4.42
CA GLU A 142 17.07 -7.70 -3.47
C GLU A 142 16.09 -6.56 -3.75
N SER A 143 16.59 -5.36 -4.03
CA SER A 143 15.75 -4.21 -4.39
C SER A 143 14.96 -4.48 -5.67
N ASN A 144 15.61 -4.95 -6.74
CA ASN A 144 14.95 -5.26 -8.00
C ASN A 144 13.87 -6.35 -7.84
N MET A 145 14.18 -7.40 -7.08
CA MET A 145 13.21 -8.47 -6.81
C MET A 145 12.01 -7.95 -6.00
N PHE A 146 12.24 -7.14 -4.97
CA PHE A 146 11.17 -6.50 -4.20
C PHE A 146 10.27 -5.64 -5.10
N GLU A 147 10.87 -4.84 -5.98
CA GLU A 147 10.11 -3.95 -6.85
C GLU A 147 9.28 -4.71 -7.88
N GLN A 148 9.87 -5.71 -8.54
CA GLN A 148 9.16 -6.57 -9.49
C GLN A 148 7.97 -7.27 -8.84
N ARG A 149 8.08 -7.70 -7.57
CA ARG A 149 6.95 -8.33 -6.85
C ARG A 149 5.81 -7.34 -6.63
N LEU A 150 6.11 -6.14 -6.13
CA LEU A 150 5.09 -5.13 -5.89
C LEU A 150 4.40 -4.68 -7.19
N MET A 151 5.12 -4.62 -8.31
CA MET A 151 4.51 -4.32 -9.62
C MET A 151 3.40 -5.32 -9.99
N HIS A 152 3.52 -6.59 -9.60
CA HIS A 152 2.53 -7.62 -9.91
C HIS A 152 1.48 -7.81 -8.81
N ALA A 153 1.72 -7.27 -7.61
CA ALA A 153 0.84 -7.36 -6.45
C ALA A 153 -0.40 -6.46 -6.51
N GLY A 154 -0.35 -5.36 -7.27
CA GLY A 154 -1.45 -4.40 -7.31
C GLY A 154 -2.70 -4.96 -7.98
N GLY A 155 -3.83 -4.83 -7.27
CA GLY A 155 -5.18 -5.17 -7.73
C GLY A 155 -5.57 -4.42 -8.99
N VAL A 156 -6.42 -5.05 -9.81
CA VAL A 156 -7.06 -4.42 -10.97
C VAL A 156 -8.46 -3.94 -10.61
N TRP A 157 -8.75 -2.69 -10.93
CA TRP A 157 -10.06 -2.06 -10.73
C TRP A 157 -10.69 -1.66 -12.06
N GLY A 158 -12.01 -1.79 -12.17
CA GLY A 158 -12.79 -1.16 -13.24
C GLY A 158 -12.87 0.35 -13.03
N THR A 159 -12.73 1.14 -14.08
CA THR A 159 -12.99 2.58 -14.05
C THR A 159 -14.43 2.87 -14.45
N ALA A 160 -14.87 4.07 -14.10
CA ALA A 160 -16.09 4.63 -14.61
C ALA A 160 -16.00 4.88 -16.12
N MET A 161 -16.67 4.00 -16.87
CA MET A 161 -17.13 4.20 -18.25
C MET A 161 -16.08 4.47 -19.35
N SER A 162 -14.78 4.38 -19.08
CA SER A 162 -13.73 4.47 -20.11
C SER A 162 -13.32 3.09 -20.65
N ARG A 163 -12.80 3.02 -21.89
CA ARG A 163 -12.26 1.80 -22.51
C ARG A 163 -10.81 2.04 -23.00
N PRO A 164 -9.82 1.20 -22.63
CA PRO A 164 -9.91 0.17 -21.59
C PRO A 164 -10.03 0.83 -20.21
N GLY A 165 -11.02 0.37 -19.45
CA GLY A 165 -11.41 0.98 -18.19
C GLY A 165 -10.80 0.27 -17.01
N HIS A 166 -9.48 0.10 -16.98
CA HIS A 166 -8.81 -0.55 -15.87
C HIS A 166 -7.74 0.34 -15.25
N VAL A 167 -7.81 0.52 -13.93
CA VAL A 167 -6.77 1.16 -13.12
C VAL A 167 -6.20 0.14 -12.15
N HIS A 168 -4.95 0.34 -11.77
CA HIS A 168 -4.25 -0.55 -10.83
C HIS A 168 -3.83 0.23 -9.61
N TYR A 169 -3.83 -0.42 -8.44
CA TYR A 169 -3.13 0.13 -7.30
C TYR A 169 -1.63 0.21 -7.64
N ASP A 170 -1.07 1.41 -7.58
CA ASP A 170 0.32 1.66 -7.90
C ASP A 170 1.14 1.84 -6.62
N PHE A 171 1.91 0.81 -6.25
CA PHE A 171 2.78 0.84 -5.08
C PHE A 171 3.92 1.86 -5.21
N PHE A 172 4.22 2.35 -6.41
CA PHE A 172 5.34 3.27 -6.68
C PHE A 172 4.88 4.70 -6.93
N ALA A 173 3.59 4.99 -6.75
CA ALA A 173 3.02 6.33 -6.80
C ALA A 173 3.66 7.32 -5.81
N ASP A 174 4.39 6.80 -4.82
CA ASP A 174 5.18 7.53 -3.82
C ASP A 174 6.65 7.74 -4.23
N ARG A 175 7.01 7.53 -5.49
CA ARG A 175 8.32 7.90 -6.05
C ARG A 175 8.09 8.82 -7.23
N VAL A 176 8.93 9.82 -7.44
CA VAL A 176 8.89 10.64 -8.66
C VAL A 176 10.33 10.85 -9.14
N PRO A 177 10.68 10.53 -10.40
CA PRO A 177 9.85 9.87 -11.40
C PRO A 177 9.72 8.35 -11.16
N TRP A 178 8.73 7.72 -11.79
CA TRP A 178 8.61 6.26 -11.83
C TRP A 178 7.92 5.77 -13.11
N THR A 179 7.99 4.46 -13.36
CA THR A 179 7.25 3.79 -14.44
C THR A 179 6.22 2.86 -13.81
N ASP A 180 4.96 3.02 -14.17
CA ASP A 180 3.88 2.20 -13.62
C ASP A 180 3.83 0.79 -14.25
N LYS A 181 2.96 -0.07 -13.71
CA LYS A 181 2.76 -1.45 -14.18
C LYS A 181 2.41 -1.55 -15.68
N LEU A 182 1.81 -0.50 -16.25
CA LEU A 182 1.45 -0.41 -17.67
C LEU A 182 2.57 0.21 -18.53
N ARG A 183 3.78 0.33 -17.96
CA ARG A 183 4.96 0.94 -18.59
C ARG A 183 4.76 2.41 -18.96
N ARG A 184 3.87 3.12 -18.27
CA ARG A 184 3.71 4.57 -18.47
C ARG A 184 4.68 5.30 -17.57
N PHE A 185 5.46 6.20 -18.16
CA PHE A 185 6.36 7.08 -17.42
C PHE A 185 5.58 8.17 -16.70
N ARG A 186 5.91 8.39 -15.43
CA ARG A 186 5.30 9.39 -14.56
C ARG A 186 6.39 10.27 -13.95
N ASN A 187 6.25 11.58 -14.11
CA ASN A 187 7.21 12.58 -13.63
C ASN A 187 6.55 13.64 -12.75
N THR A 188 5.30 13.44 -12.34
CA THR A 188 4.55 14.34 -11.48
C THR A 188 3.96 13.59 -10.30
N THR A 189 3.85 14.27 -9.17
CA THR A 189 3.17 13.74 -7.99
C THR A 189 1.69 13.52 -8.30
N TRP A 190 1.12 12.40 -7.82
CA TRP A 190 -0.32 12.20 -7.90
C TRP A 190 -1.05 13.33 -7.17
N THR A 191 -1.97 13.97 -7.87
CA THR A 191 -2.97 14.83 -7.25
C THR A 191 -4.24 14.01 -7.13
N ILE A 192 -4.76 13.91 -5.91
CA ILE A 192 -6.15 13.50 -5.71
C ILE A 192 -6.96 14.65 -6.29
N ALA A 193 -7.64 14.42 -7.41
CA ALA A 193 -8.59 15.40 -7.92
C ALA A 193 -9.65 15.62 -6.82
N PRO A 194 -9.80 16.85 -6.29
CA PRO A 194 -10.86 17.13 -5.32
C PRO A 194 -12.19 16.96 -6.05
N GLY A 195 -12.92 15.89 -5.74
CA GLY A 195 -14.29 15.68 -6.18
C GLY A 195 -14.49 15.58 -7.70
N GLU A 196 -14.37 14.36 -8.23
CA GLU A 196 -15.38 13.92 -9.20
C GLU A 196 -16.53 13.24 -8.44
N GLN A 197 -17.11 13.98 -7.49
CA GLN A 197 -18.46 13.73 -6.97
C GLN A 197 -19.53 14.22 -7.97
N SER A 198 -19.15 14.57 -9.20
CA SER A 198 -20.07 14.94 -10.28
C SER A 198 -20.16 13.82 -11.34
N PHE A 199 -20.69 12.66 -10.96
CA PHE A 199 -21.43 11.82 -11.92
C PHE A 199 -22.87 12.34 -12.03
N GLY A 200 -22.99 13.57 -12.52
CA GLY A 200 -24.24 14.28 -12.69
C GLY A 200 -24.14 15.27 -13.85
N SER A 201 -24.93 15.03 -14.88
CA SER A 201 -25.29 15.92 -15.99
C SER A 201 -24.15 16.49 -16.86
N LYS A 202 -23.87 15.80 -17.97
CA LYS A 202 -23.90 16.46 -19.29
C LYS A 202 -24.62 15.54 -20.29
N ILE A 203 -25.96 15.57 -20.24
CA ILE A 203 -26.75 15.40 -21.46
C ILE A 203 -26.60 16.74 -22.17
N LYS A 204 -25.85 16.79 -23.26
CA LYS A 204 -25.99 17.86 -24.24
C LYS A 204 -27.11 17.42 -25.20
N GLY A 205 -28.20 18.17 -25.19
CA GLY A 205 -29.13 18.21 -26.32
C GLY A 205 -28.51 18.91 -27.52
#